data_AF-A0A2C1K557-F1
#
_entry.id   AF-A0A2C1K557-F1
#
_cell.length_a   1.000
_cell.length_b   1.000
_cell.length_c   1.000
_cell.angle_alpha   90.00
_cell.angle_beta   90.00
_cell.angle_gamma   90.00
#
_symmetry.space_group_name_H-M   'P 1'
#
loop_
_entity.id
_entity.type
_entity.pdbx_description
1 polymer ?
#
loop_
_entity_poly.entity_id
_entity_poly.type
_entity_poly.pdbx_seq_one_letter_code
_entity_poly.pdbx_strand_id
1 'polypeptide(L)'
;MKETDQKALEYAISEITEVAKGFGLDFYPMRYEICPADIIYTFGAYGMPTRFSHWSFGKQFHKMKLQYDLGLSKIYELVINSDPCYAFLLDTNSLIQNKLIVAHVLAHCDFFKNNSRFSNTKREMVESMSATAERIKHYEILYGRHEVETFLDAVLSIQEHIDPSLVRPKLSWSIDDIEFDETEEEKAATPYDDLWNLDKKQEKKIVSKKKRKKLPPSPEKDILLFIEEYSRELEDWQRDILTMMREEMLYFWPQLETKIMNEGWASYWHQRIIRELDLTSDEAVEFAKLNAGVV
;
A
#
# COMPACT_ATOMS: atom_id res chain seq x y z
N MET A 1 -4.13 -24.49 20.85
CA MET A 1 -5.47 -24.25 21.42
C MET A 1 -6.13 -25.60 21.75
N LYS A 2 -6.97 -25.68 22.78
CA LYS A 2 -7.72 -26.94 23.06
C LYS A 2 -8.84 -27.10 22.03
N GLU A 3 -9.21 -28.34 21.71
CA GLU A 3 -10.24 -28.64 20.69
C GLU A 3 -11.61 -28.01 21.00
N THR A 4 -11.92 -27.83 22.29
CA THR A 4 -13.12 -27.14 22.78
C THR A 4 -13.14 -25.66 22.40
N ASP A 5 -12.00 -25.00 22.50
CA ASP A 5 -11.87 -23.56 22.25
C ASP A 5 -12.00 -23.28 20.74
N GLN A 6 -11.56 -24.23 19.91
CA GLN A 6 -11.66 -24.12 18.46
C GLN A 6 -13.11 -24.22 17.99
N LYS A 7 -13.89 -25.16 18.53
CA LYS A 7 -15.32 -25.28 18.24
C LYS A 7 -16.10 -24.04 18.70
N ALA A 8 -15.74 -23.48 19.86
CA ALA A 8 -16.34 -22.24 20.35
C ALA A 8 -16.04 -21.04 19.44
N LEU A 9 -14.80 -20.96 18.93
CA LEU A 9 -14.41 -19.92 17.97
C LEU A 9 -15.15 -20.07 16.63
N GLU A 10 -15.24 -21.29 16.09
CA GLU A 10 -15.97 -21.57 14.84
C GLU A 10 -17.45 -21.19 14.96
N TYR A 11 -18.07 -21.53 16.10
CA TYR A 11 -19.44 -21.11 16.40
C TYR A 11 -19.57 -19.58 16.45
N ALA A 12 -18.69 -18.91 17.18
CA ALA A 12 -18.69 -17.45 17.29
C ALA A 12 -18.49 -16.77 15.91
N ILE A 13 -17.59 -17.30 15.07
CA ILE A 13 -17.39 -16.80 13.71
C ILE A 13 -18.69 -16.92 12.90
N SER A 14 -19.39 -18.05 13.01
CA SER A 14 -20.65 -18.25 12.28
C SER A 14 -21.73 -17.27 12.72
N GLU A 15 -21.92 -17.10 14.02
CA GLU A 15 -22.90 -16.17 14.60
C GLU A 15 -22.60 -14.72 14.20
N ILE A 16 -21.36 -14.28 14.34
CA ILE A 16 -20.91 -12.94 13.96
C ILE A 16 -21.10 -12.70 12.46
N THR A 17 -20.81 -13.71 11.63
CA THR A 17 -20.98 -13.63 10.17
C THR A 17 -22.45 -13.50 9.79
N GLU A 18 -23.36 -14.20 10.48
CA GLU A 18 -24.81 -14.09 10.27
C GLU A 18 -25.31 -12.70 10.65
N VAL A 19 -24.92 -12.18 11.82
CA VAL A 19 -25.27 -10.83 12.26
C VAL A 19 -24.74 -9.77 11.28
N ALA A 20 -23.48 -9.88 10.85
CA ALA A 20 -22.87 -8.96 9.89
C ALA A 20 -23.62 -8.94 8.56
N LYS A 21 -23.99 -10.11 8.02
CA LYS A 21 -24.83 -10.21 6.81
C LYS A 21 -26.23 -9.67 7.03
N GLY A 22 -26.81 -9.87 8.22
CA GLY A 22 -28.11 -9.30 8.61
C GLY A 22 -28.11 -7.77 8.59
N PHE A 23 -26.99 -7.15 8.91
CA PHE A 23 -26.80 -5.69 8.78
C PHE A 23 -26.52 -5.22 7.35
N GLY A 24 -26.30 -6.13 6.39
CA GLY A 24 -26.05 -5.81 5.00
C GLY A 24 -24.59 -5.55 4.64
N LEU A 25 -23.63 -5.97 5.49
CA LEU A 25 -22.20 -5.89 5.17
C LEU A 25 -21.87 -6.85 4.01
N ASP A 26 -21.11 -6.36 3.04
CA ASP A 26 -20.64 -7.14 1.89
C ASP A 26 -19.13 -7.29 1.93
N PHE A 27 -18.66 -8.49 2.29
CA PHE A 27 -17.25 -8.83 2.44
C PHE A 27 -16.86 -10.04 1.56
N TYR A 28 -15.56 -10.23 1.34
CA TYR A 28 -15.02 -11.41 0.65
C TYR A 28 -15.12 -12.67 1.53
N PRO A 29 -14.99 -13.88 0.96
CA PRO A 29 -14.88 -15.09 1.76
C PRO A 29 -13.71 -14.98 2.75
N MET A 30 -14.01 -15.14 4.04
CA MET A 30 -13.02 -14.99 5.12
C MET A 30 -12.32 -16.31 5.43
N ARG A 31 -11.00 -16.26 5.62
CA ARG A 31 -10.19 -17.36 6.15
C ARG A 31 -9.49 -16.90 7.43
N TYR A 32 -9.80 -17.57 8.53
CA TYR A 32 -9.20 -17.29 9.83
C TYR A 32 -8.10 -18.29 10.13
N GLU A 33 -6.89 -17.80 10.41
CA GLU A 33 -5.75 -18.62 10.80
C GLU A 33 -5.25 -18.22 12.18
N ILE A 34 -5.07 -19.21 13.06
CA ILE A 34 -4.51 -19.00 14.40
C ILE A 34 -3.00 -19.14 14.30
N CYS A 35 -2.28 -18.11 14.71
CA CYS A 35 -0.84 -18.04 14.57
C CYS A 35 -0.17 -17.61 15.88
N PRO A 36 1.07 -18.09 16.13
CA PRO A 36 1.87 -17.58 17.24
C PRO A 36 2.29 -16.13 16.94
N ALA A 37 2.62 -15.39 18.01
CA ALA A 37 3.04 -13.99 17.91
C ALA A 37 4.17 -13.77 16.89
N ASP A 38 5.17 -14.65 16.87
CA ASP A 38 6.32 -14.56 15.96
C ASP A 38 5.92 -14.45 14.48
N ILE A 39 4.88 -15.18 14.07
CA ILE A 39 4.39 -15.15 12.68
C ILE A 39 3.64 -13.85 12.40
N ILE A 40 2.80 -13.39 13.32
CA ILE A 40 2.05 -12.13 13.15
C ILE A 40 3.01 -10.94 13.09
N TYR A 41 4.03 -10.89 13.93
CA TYR A 41 5.04 -9.83 13.88
C TYR A 41 5.94 -9.92 12.64
N THR A 42 6.16 -11.14 12.12
CA THR A 42 6.83 -11.31 10.82
C THR A 42 6.00 -10.66 9.72
N PHE A 43 4.70 -10.96 9.64
CA PHE A 43 3.82 -10.32 8.66
C PHE A 43 3.69 -8.81 8.88
N GLY A 44 3.65 -8.33 10.13
CA GLY A 44 3.60 -6.90 10.42
C GLY A 44 4.86 -6.14 9.99
N ALA A 45 6.04 -6.78 10.07
CA ALA A 45 7.30 -6.16 9.67
C ALA A 45 7.58 -6.28 8.18
N TYR A 46 7.27 -7.43 7.59
CA TYR A 46 7.46 -7.67 6.16
C TYR A 46 6.27 -7.12 5.34
N GLY A 47 5.13 -6.83 5.98
CA GLY A 47 3.87 -6.46 5.34
C GLY A 47 3.06 -7.67 4.88
N MET A 48 3.72 -8.73 4.42
CA MET A 48 3.11 -9.90 3.78
C MET A 48 3.94 -11.19 3.99
N PRO A 49 3.35 -12.39 3.83
CA PRO A 49 4.03 -13.66 4.11
C PRO A 49 5.22 -14.00 3.20
N THR A 50 5.17 -13.64 1.92
CA THR A 50 6.10 -14.09 0.87
C THR A 50 6.90 -12.94 0.25
N ARG A 51 7.25 -11.92 1.05
CA ARG A 51 8.05 -10.79 0.57
C ARG A 51 9.54 -11.16 0.45
N PHE A 52 10.26 -10.47 -0.42
CA PHE A 52 11.71 -10.63 -0.57
C PHE A 52 12.47 -10.33 0.74
N SER A 53 13.67 -10.86 0.84
CA SER A 53 14.52 -10.68 2.03
C SER A 53 15.24 -9.34 1.97
N HIS A 54 15.15 -8.55 3.03
CA HIS A 54 15.88 -7.29 3.17
C HIS A 54 16.19 -7.01 4.64
N TRP A 55 17.36 -6.43 4.94
CA TRP A 55 17.81 -6.20 6.32
C TRP A 55 16.88 -5.25 7.09
N SER A 56 16.27 -4.28 6.41
CA SER A 56 15.37 -3.30 7.03
C SER A 56 14.13 -3.97 7.64
N PHE A 57 13.57 -4.99 6.99
CA PHE A 57 12.43 -5.77 7.48
C PHE A 57 12.81 -6.55 8.74
N GLY A 58 14.01 -7.17 8.75
CA GLY A 58 14.54 -7.84 9.93
C GLY A 58 14.72 -6.89 11.12
N LYS A 59 15.23 -5.68 10.87
CA LYS A 59 15.34 -4.63 11.90
C LYS A 59 13.96 -4.21 12.45
N GLN A 60 12.97 -4.05 11.57
CA GLN A 60 11.60 -3.71 11.96
C GLN A 60 10.94 -4.83 12.77
N PHE A 61 11.12 -6.08 12.35
CA PHE A 61 10.66 -7.27 13.08
C PHE A 61 11.20 -7.27 14.51
N HIS A 62 12.51 -7.14 14.68
CA HIS A 62 13.11 -7.12 16.01
C HIS A 62 12.57 -5.99 16.88
N LYS A 63 12.36 -4.80 16.31
CA LYS A 63 11.77 -3.67 17.04
C LYS A 63 10.34 -3.97 17.50
N MET A 64 9.48 -4.47 16.62
CA MET A 64 8.07 -4.74 16.92
C MET A 64 7.93 -5.91 17.91
N LYS A 65 8.69 -6.99 17.70
CA LYS A 65 8.71 -8.14 18.62
C LYS A 65 9.22 -7.74 20.01
N LEU A 66 10.27 -6.92 20.10
CA LEU A 66 10.75 -6.42 21.41
C LEU A 66 9.67 -5.59 22.12
N GLN A 67 8.95 -4.73 21.40
CA GLN A 67 7.83 -3.99 21.98
C GLN A 67 6.72 -4.90 22.50
N TYR A 68 6.44 -6.00 21.80
CA TYR A 68 5.49 -7.02 22.24
C TYR A 68 5.96 -7.77 23.49
N ASP A 69 7.21 -8.23 23.50
CA ASP A 69 7.78 -8.97 24.64
C ASP A 69 7.83 -8.10 25.91
N LEU A 70 7.99 -6.78 25.74
CA LEU A 70 7.94 -5.79 26.82
C LEU A 70 6.51 -5.34 27.17
N GLY A 71 5.48 -5.84 26.48
CA GLY A 71 4.08 -5.48 26.70
C GLY A 71 3.72 -4.04 26.32
N LEU A 72 4.54 -3.37 25.50
CA LEU A 72 4.35 -1.99 25.07
C LEU A 72 3.39 -1.85 23.90
N SER A 73 3.30 -2.87 23.04
CA SER A 73 2.46 -2.87 21.85
C SER A 73 1.97 -4.29 21.55
N LYS A 74 0.70 -4.42 21.18
CA LYS A 74 0.11 -5.68 20.75
C LYS A 74 -0.64 -5.46 19.43
N ILE A 75 -0.32 -6.24 18.41
CA ILE A 75 -1.12 -6.30 17.19
C ILE A 75 -2.31 -7.21 17.49
N TYR A 76 -3.50 -6.62 17.55
CA TYR A 76 -4.72 -7.38 17.78
C TYR A 76 -5.19 -8.10 16.51
N GLU A 77 -5.04 -7.44 15.36
CA GLU A 77 -5.46 -7.98 14.08
C GLU A 77 -4.44 -7.72 12.98
N LEU A 78 -4.35 -8.68 12.08
CA LEU A 78 -3.64 -8.55 10.83
C LEU A 78 -4.49 -9.16 9.74
N VAL A 79 -4.80 -8.36 8.73
CA VAL A 79 -5.70 -8.71 7.63
C VAL A 79 -4.95 -8.55 6.32
N ILE A 80 -5.06 -9.56 5.46
CA ILE A 80 -4.57 -9.48 4.07
C ILE A 80 -5.78 -9.39 3.16
N ASN A 81 -5.88 -8.27 2.46
CA ASN A 81 -6.96 -7.96 1.54
C ASN A 81 -6.74 -8.67 0.19
N SER A 82 -7.12 -9.93 0.15
CA SER A 82 -7.18 -10.75 -1.05
C SER A 82 -8.57 -11.37 -1.20
N ASP A 83 -8.79 -12.08 -2.31
CA ASP A 83 -9.99 -12.90 -2.52
C ASP A 83 -9.56 -14.36 -2.61
N PRO A 84 -9.66 -15.17 -1.53
CA PRO A 84 -10.30 -14.90 -0.24
C PRO A 84 -9.50 -13.98 0.69
N CYS A 85 -10.17 -13.34 1.65
CA CYS A 85 -9.54 -12.45 2.63
C CYS A 85 -8.99 -13.26 3.81
N TYR A 86 -7.73 -13.03 4.17
CA TYR A 86 -7.07 -13.75 5.27
C TYR A 86 -7.02 -12.89 6.53
N ALA A 87 -7.35 -13.50 7.67
CA ALA A 87 -7.35 -12.88 8.98
C ALA A 87 -6.52 -13.73 9.93
N PHE A 88 -5.49 -13.13 10.54
CA PHE A 88 -4.60 -13.83 11.48
C PHE A 88 -4.93 -13.46 12.92
N LEU A 89 -5.21 -14.48 13.73
CA LEU A 89 -5.56 -14.38 15.14
C LEU A 89 -4.42 -14.89 16.01
N LEU A 90 -4.12 -14.21 17.13
CA LEU A 90 -3.14 -14.70 18.09
C LEU A 90 -3.68 -15.90 18.87
N ASP A 91 -2.84 -16.90 19.07
CA ASP A 91 -3.13 -18.12 19.84
C ASP A 91 -3.32 -17.90 21.36
N THR A 92 -2.87 -16.74 21.86
CA THR A 92 -2.97 -16.33 23.27
C THR A 92 -4.22 -15.51 23.59
N ASN A 93 -5.04 -15.17 22.59
CA ASN A 93 -6.22 -14.35 22.78
C ASN A 93 -7.35 -15.09 23.51
N SER A 94 -8.13 -14.36 24.32
CA SER A 94 -9.38 -14.87 24.89
C SER A 94 -10.46 -15.01 23.80
N LEU A 95 -11.51 -15.78 24.08
CA LEU A 95 -12.61 -15.97 23.13
C LEU A 95 -13.30 -14.63 22.79
N ILE A 96 -13.51 -13.76 23.78
CA ILE A 96 -14.12 -12.45 23.56
C ILE A 96 -13.20 -11.51 22.77
N GLN A 97 -11.87 -11.59 22.96
CA GLN A 97 -10.92 -10.87 22.11
C GLN A 97 -11.03 -11.34 20.66
N ASN A 98 -11.11 -12.65 20.43
CA ASN A 98 -11.30 -13.18 19.08
C ASN A 98 -12.67 -12.80 18.49
N LYS A 99 -13.76 -12.80 19.27
CA LYS A 99 -15.07 -12.28 18.84
C LYS A 99 -14.95 -10.82 18.36
N LEU A 100 -14.25 -9.98 19.13
CA LEU A 100 -14.01 -8.59 18.76
C LEU A 100 -13.24 -8.47 17.45
N ILE A 101 -12.13 -9.19 17.33
CA ILE A 101 -11.28 -9.14 16.14
C ILE A 101 -12.05 -9.66 14.92
N VAL A 102 -12.79 -10.76 15.02
CA VAL A 102 -13.60 -11.30 13.92
C VAL A 102 -14.61 -10.25 13.44
N ALA A 103 -15.35 -9.61 14.35
CA ALA A 103 -16.30 -8.56 13.99
C ALA A 103 -15.63 -7.33 13.36
N HIS A 104 -14.44 -6.94 13.85
CA HIS A 104 -13.67 -5.81 13.33
C HIS A 104 -13.12 -6.09 11.92
N VAL A 105 -12.52 -7.27 11.73
CA VAL A 105 -11.97 -7.71 10.45
C VAL A 105 -13.04 -7.85 9.36
N LEU A 106 -14.25 -8.29 9.71
CA LEU A 106 -15.37 -8.31 8.75
C LEU A 106 -15.70 -6.93 8.22
N ALA A 107 -15.71 -5.93 9.11
CA ALA A 107 -15.98 -4.55 8.73
C ALA A 107 -14.83 -3.95 7.90
N HIS A 108 -13.58 -4.28 8.21
CA HIS A 108 -12.46 -3.96 7.33
C HIS A 108 -12.64 -4.55 5.93
N CYS A 109 -12.95 -5.84 5.84
CA CYS A 109 -13.14 -6.51 4.57
C CYS A 109 -14.27 -5.87 3.73
N ASP A 110 -15.37 -5.49 4.38
CA ASP A 110 -16.44 -4.72 3.76
C ASP A 110 -15.97 -3.34 3.24
N PHE A 111 -15.22 -2.60 4.07
CA PHE A 111 -14.64 -1.33 3.67
C PHE A 111 -13.74 -1.47 2.44
N PHE A 112 -12.86 -2.47 2.45
CA PHE A 112 -11.93 -2.73 1.36
C PHE A 112 -12.62 -3.15 0.07
N LYS A 113 -13.69 -3.95 0.16
CA LYS A 113 -14.45 -4.40 -1.00
C LYS A 113 -15.22 -3.26 -1.66
N ASN A 114 -15.82 -2.38 -0.87
CA ASN A 114 -16.77 -1.38 -1.35
C ASN A 114 -16.15 0.01 -1.62
N ASN A 115 -14.94 0.27 -1.14
CA ASN A 115 -14.31 1.57 -1.31
C ASN A 115 -13.62 1.72 -2.68
N SER A 116 -14.01 2.76 -3.42
CA SER A 116 -13.48 3.10 -4.74
C SER A 116 -11.95 3.20 -4.81
N ARG A 117 -11.26 3.59 -3.73
CA ARG A 117 -9.79 3.65 -3.68
C ARG A 117 -9.12 2.28 -3.85
N PHE A 118 -9.81 1.21 -3.49
CA PHE A 118 -9.30 -0.16 -3.62
C PHE A 118 -9.65 -0.82 -4.95
N SER A 119 -10.45 -0.16 -5.81
CA SER A 119 -10.89 -0.72 -7.10
C SER A 119 -9.74 -1.13 -8.03
N ASN A 120 -8.61 -0.42 -7.97
CA ASN A 120 -7.42 -0.68 -8.78
C ASN A 120 -6.41 -1.63 -8.10
N THR A 121 -6.69 -2.14 -6.90
CA THR A 121 -5.77 -3.03 -6.19
C THR A 121 -5.85 -4.46 -6.73
N LYS A 122 -4.68 -5.10 -6.94
CA LYS A 122 -4.61 -6.51 -7.34
C LYS A 122 -5.12 -7.39 -6.20
N ARG A 123 -6.05 -8.30 -6.50
CA ARG A 123 -6.65 -9.23 -5.50
C ARG A 123 -5.75 -10.41 -5.15
N GLU A 124 -4.81 -10.75 -6.03
CA GLU A 124 -3.86 -11.87 -5.89
C GLU A 124 -2.48 -11.36 -5.42
N MET A 125 -2.49 -10.42 -4.48
CA MET A 125 -1.28 -9.73 -4.05
C MET A 125 -0.24 -10.72 -3.48
N VAL A 126 -0.67 -11.73 -2.71
CA VAL A 126 0.22 -12.75 -2.12
C VAL A 126 1.03 -13.49 -3.18
N GLU A 127 0.42 -13.82 -4.32
CA GLU A 127 1.09 -14.48 -5.44
C GLU A 127 2.06 -13.53 -6.16
N SER A 128 1.61 -12.29 -6.38
CA SER A 128 2.44 -11.24 -7.00
C SER A 128 3.72 -10.96 -6.19
N MET A 129 3.64 -10.98 -4.86
CA MET A 129 4.81 -10.82 -4.00
C MET A 129 5.73 -12.03 -4.00
N SER A 130 5.18 -13.25 -4.04
CA SER A 130 6.00 -14.46 -4.18
C SER A 130 6.81 -14.43 -5.48
N ALA A 131 6.18 -14.05 -6.59
CA ALA A 131 6.86 -13.89 -7.89
C ALA A 131 7.94 -12.79 -7.84
N THR A 132 7.69 -11.71 -7.12
CA THR A 132 8.66 -10.63 -6.89
C THR A 132 9.87 -11.12 -6.08
N ALA A 133 9.62 -11.90 -5.02
CA ALA A 133 10.69 -12.48 -4.20
C ALA A 133 11.56 -13.46 -4.98
N GLU A 134 10.96 -14.30 -5.83
CA GLU A 134 11.70 -15.21 -6.71
C GLU A 134 12.56 -14.46 -7.73
N ARG A 135 12.03 -13.39 -8.34
CA ARG A 135 12.78 -12.55 -9.28
C ARG A 135 13.95 -11.84 -8.62
N ILE A 136 13.75 -11.23 -7.45
CA ILE A 136 14.84 -10.59 -6.70
C ILE A 136 15.94 -11.61 -6.37
N LYS A 137 15.54 -12.80 -5.88
CA LYS A 137 16.49 -13.88 -5.61
C LYS A 137 17.26 -14.33 -6.87
N HIS A 138 16.60 -14.33 -8.02
CA HIS A 138 17.26 -14.62 -9.29
C HIS A 138 18.32 -13.55 -9.63
N TYR A 139 18.00 -12.27 -9.45
CA TYR A 139 18.96 -11.17 -9.64
C TYR A 139 20.12 -11.22 -8.65
N GLU A 140 19.88 -11.61 -7.39
CA GLU A 140 20.97 -11.80 -6.41
C GLU A 140 21.98 -12.87 -6.85
N ILE A 141 21.54 -13.90 -7.58
CA ILE A 141 22.41 -14.96 -8.11
C ILE A 141 23.22 -14.46 -9.32
N LEU A 142 22.60 -13.65 -10.19
CA LEU A 142 23.22 -13.17 -11.43
C LEU A 142 24.21 -12.01 -11.20
N TYR A 143 23.79 -11.01 -10.44
CA TYR A 143 24.53 -9.74 -10.23
C TYR A 143 25.24 -9.68 -8.88
N GLY A 144 24.92 -10.61 -7.99
CA GLY A 144 25.49 -10.66 -6.64
C GLY A 144 24.63 -9.91 -5.63
N ARG A 145 24.52 -10.50 -4.44
CA ARG A 145 23.63 -10.03 -3.37
C ARG A 145 23.87 -8.56 -2.97
N HIS A 146 25.13 -8.16 -2.79
CA HIS A 146 25.47 -6.82 -2.32
C HIS A 146 25.03 -5.72 -3.31
N GLU A 147 25.16 -5.97 -4.61
CA GLU A 147 24.77 -5.00 -5.64
C GLU A 147 23.25 -4.82 -5.68
N VAL A 148 22.50 -5.92 -5.66
CA VAL A 148 21.04 -5.90 -5.61
C VAL A 148 20.53 -5.25 -4.33
N GLU A 149 21.13 -5.57 -3.17
CA GLU A 149 20.76 -4.98 -1.87
C GLU A 149 21.02 -3.47 -1.82
N THR A 150 22.16 -3.01 -2.34
CA THR A 150 22.48 -1.57 -2.43
C THR A 150 21.47 -0.82 -3.30
N PHE A 151 21.04 -1.44 -4.42
CA PHE A 151 20.01 -0.87 -5.26
C PHE A 151 18.64 -0.85 -4.58
N LEU A 152 18.25 -1.95 -3.93
CA LEU A 152 17.01 -2.03 -3.14
C LEU A 152 16.97 -0.99 -2.02
N ASP A 153 18.09 -0.75 -1.32
CA ASP A 153 18.19 0.29 -0.30
C ASP A 153 17.83 1.68 -0.87
N ALA A 154 18.35 2.00 -2.06
CA ALA A 154 18.04 3.26 -2.73
C ALA A 154 16.55 3.33 -3.12
N VAL A 155 16.00 2.28 -3.72
CA VAL A 155 14.58 2.24 -4.15
C VAL A 155 13.63 2.33 -2.95
N LEU A 156 13.88 1.56 -1.89
CA LEU A 156 13.07 1.55 -0.68
C LEU A 156 13.07 2.91 0.04
N SER A 157 14.12 3.72 -0.12
CA SER A 157 14.18 5.07 0.44
C SER A 157 13.21 6.06 -0.23
N ILE A 158 12.83 5.80 -1.48
CA ILE A 158 11.93 6.65 -2.28
C ILE A 158 10.59 6.01 -2.61
N GLN A 159 10.34 4.76 -2.18
CA GLN A 159 9.18 3.95 -2.58
C GLN A 159 7.82 4.63 -2.35
N GLU A 160 7.70 5.51 -1.34
CA GLU A 160 6.48 6.25 -1.04
C GLU A 160 6.15 7.35 -2.05
N HIS A 161 7.08 7.71 -2.95
CA HIS A 161 6.89 8.77 -3.93
C HIS A 161 6.27 8.23 -5.21
N ILE A 162 5.04 7.74 -5.09
CA ILE A 162 4.20 7.27 -6.20
C ILE A 162 2.95 8.14 -6.33
N ASP A 163 2.38 8.21 -7.54
CA ASP A 163 1.05 8.79 -7.75
C ASP A 163 -0.02 7.68 -7.66
N PRO A 164 -0.85 7.63 -6.60
CA PRO A 164 -1.89 6.62 -6.42
C PRO A 164 -3.23 7.09 -7.01
N SER A 165 -3.22 8.14 -7.83
CA SER A 165 -4.42 8.65 -8.47
C SER A 165 -5.11 7.57 -9.31
N LEU A 166 -6.39 7.33 -9.03
CA LEU A 166 -7.24 6.39 -9.78
C LEU A 166 -7.30 6.69 -11.28
N VAL A 167 -7.04 7.94 -11.66
CA VAL A 167 -7.28 8.49 -13.01
C VAL A 167 -6.00 8.56 -13.85
N ARG A 168 -4.81 8.47 -13.24
CA ARG A 168 -3.54 8.71 -13.93
C ARG A 168 -2.56 7.54 -13.78
N PRO A 169 -2.69 6.49 -14.63
CA PRO A 169 -1.75 5.38 -14.64
C PRO A 169 -0.44 5.69 -15.41
N LYS A 170 -0.36 6.84 -16.11
CA LYS A 170 0.78 7.24 -16.94
C LYS A 170 1.19 8.68 -16.63
N LEU A 171 2.45 9.00 -16.91
CA LEU A 171 2.97 10.36 -16.86
C LEU A 171 2.15 11.29 -17.77
N SER A 172 2.00 12.54 -17.34
CA SER A 172 1.15 13.52 -18.01
C SER A 172 1.74 14.07 -19.32
N TRP A 173 2.98 13.69 -19.62
CA TRP A 173 3.79 14.12 -20.75
C TRP A 173 4.74 12.98 -21.15
N SER A 174 5.10 12.95 -22.43
CA SER A 174 6.10 12.08 -23.01
C SER A 174 7.33 12.89 -23.45
N ILE A 175 8.45 12.22 -23.75
CA ILE A 175 9.64 12.90 -24.26
C ILE A 175 9.35 13.66 -25.57
N ASP A 176 8.40 13.14 -26.38
CA ASP A 176 7.98 13.75 -27.64
C ASP A 176 7.21 15.06 -27.42
N ASP A 177 6.46 15.17 -26.31
CA ASP A 177 5.75 16.40 -25.92
C ASP A 177 6.71 17.52 -25.49
N ILE A 178 7.91 17.16 -25.04
CA ILE A 178 8.96 18.13 -24.73
C ILE A 178 9.57 18.69 -26.02
N GLU A 179 9.70 17.87 -27.07
CA GLU A 179 10.29 18.29 -28.34
C GLU A 179 9.42 19.26 -29.14
N PHE A 180 8.11 19.29 -28.89
CA PHE A 180 7.21 20.25 -29.53
C PHE A 180 7.03 21.53 -28.72
N ASP A 181 7.09 22.65 -29.44
CA ASP A 181 6.78 24.02 -29.03
C ASP A 181 7.81 24.79 -28.19
N GLU A 182 8.55 25.65 -28.90
CA GLU A 182 8.70 27.07 -28.59
C GLU A 182 9.25 27.77 -29.85
N THR A 183 8.38 28.14 -30.79
CA THR A 183 8.69 29.29 -31.67
C THR A 183 8.57 30.55 -30.81
N GLU A 184 9.65 30.94 -30.12
CA GLU A 184 9.73 32.29 -29.58
C GLU A 184 9.69 33.27 -30.76
N GLU A 185 8.57 33.97 -30.95
CA GLU A 185 8.62 35.24 -31.68
C GLU A 185 9.52 36.16 -30.85
N GLU A 186 10.63 36.63 -31.45
CA GLU A 186 11.55 37.57 -30.82
C GLU A 186 10.75 38.75 -30.27
N LYS A 187 10.62 38.83 -28.93
CA LYS A 187 10.01 39.98 -28.30
C LYS A 187 10.94 41.17 -28.53
N ALA A 188 10.44 42.18 -29.23
CA ALA A 188 11.14 43.43 -29.47
C ALA A 188 11.65 43.99 -28.13
N ALA A 189 12.95 44.29 -28.05
CA ALA A 189 13.60 44.67 -26.80
C ALA A 189 13.15 46.06 -26.31
N THR A 190 12.61 46.88 -27.22
CA THR A 190 12.03 48.19 -26.91
C THR A 190 10.70 48.42 -27.64
N PRO A 191 9.82 49.31 -27.15
CA PRO A 191 8.55 49.67 -27.80
C PRO A 191 8.67 50.31 -29.19
N TYR A 192 9.90 50.53 -29.68
CA TYR A 192 10.22 51.27 -30.90
C TYR A 192 11.20 50.53 -31.82
N ASP A 193 11.55 49.27 -31.52
CA ASP A 193 12.49 48.46 -32.31
C ASP A 193 11.94 48.08 -33.70
N ASP A 194 10.63 48.16 -33.87
CA ASP A 194 9.88 47.92 -35.11
C ASP A 194 9.96 49.09 -36.09
N LEU A 195 10.16 50.32 -35.60
CA LEU A 195 10.23 51.54 -36.43
C LEU A 195 11.43 51.59 -37.37
N TRP A 196 12.51 50.86 -37.09
CA TRP A 196 13.73 50.87 -37.91
C TRP A 196 13.75 49.79 -39.00
N ASN A 197 12.74 48.92 -39.07
CA ASN A 197 12.65 47.80 -40.02
C ASN A 197 11.61 48.01 -41.15
N LEU A 198 11.04 49.21 -41.30
CA LEU A 198 9.99 49.53 -42.29
C LEU A 198 10.40 49.24 -43.75
N ASP A 199 11.69 49.29 -44.09
CA ASP A 199 12.20 49.08 -45.46
C ASP A 199 12.70 47.65 -45.75
N LYS A 200 12.70 46.75 -44.76
CA LYS A 200 13.14 45.37 -44.93
C LYS A 200 11.93 44.45 -44.92
N LYS A 201 11.64 43.79 -46.05
CA LYS A 201 10.83 42.56 -46.05
C LYS A 201 11.51 41.57 -45.12
N GLN A 202 11.05 41.49 -43.88
CA GLN A 202 11.57 40.54 -42.90
C GLN A 202 11.21 39.14 -43.36
N GLU A 203 12.15 38.45 -44.00
CA GLU A 203 12.22 37.00 -43.85
C GLU A 203 12.49 36.75 -42.37
N LYS A 204 11.43 36.43 -41.62
CA LYS A 204 11.53 35.95 -40.23
C LYS A 204 12.42 34.71 -40.26
N LYS A 205 13.73 34.87 -40.05
CA LYS A 205 14.62 33.74 -39.77
C LYS A 205 14.25 33.24 -38.38
N ILE A 206 13.37 32.25 -38.34
CA ILE A 206 13.07 31.48 -37.13
C ILE A 206 14.36 30.74 -36.78
N VAL A 207 15.21 31.36 -35.97
CA VAL A 207 16.34 30.66 -35.37
C VAL A 207 15.77 29.93 -34.15
N SER A 208 15.37 28.68 -34.34
CA SER A 208 14.96 27.81 -33.24
C SER A 208 16.16 27.52 -32.35
N LYS A 209 16.40 28.39 -31.36
CA LYS A 209 17.30 28.06 -30.26
C LYS A 209 16.61 26.95 -29.46
N LYS A 210 17.09 25.71 -29.63
CA LYS A 210 16.71 24.58 -28.77
C LYS A 210 17.17 24.88 -27.34
N LYS A 211 16.36 25.59 -26.56
CA LYS A 211 16.50 25.62 -25.09
C LYS A 211 16.21 24.20 -24.62
N ARG A 212 17.15 23.60 -23.88
CA ARG A 212 16.86 22.35 -23.17
C ARG A 212 15.78 22.67 -22.13
N LYS A 213 14.54 22.25 -22.41
CA LYS A 213 13.45 22.33 -21.43
C LYS A 213 13.87 21.58 -20.17
N LYS A 214 13.41 22.06 -19.02
CA LYS A 214 13.62 21.37 -17.75
C LYS A 214 12.95 19.99 -17.85
N LEU A 215 13.70 18.95 -17.50
CA LEU A 215 13.20 17.60 -17.34
C LEU A 215 13.01 17.37 -15.83
N PRO A 216 11.80 17.09 -15.33
CA PRO A 216 10.51 17.04 -16.03
C PRO A 216 9.90 18.45 -16.34
N PRO A 217 9.04 18.59 -17.36
CA PRO A 217 8.36 19.83 -17.74
C PRO A 217 7.38 20.33 -16.66
N SER A 218 6.75 19.42 -15.93
CA SER A 218 5.96 19.68 -14.73
C SER A 218 6.46 18.82 -13.57
N PRO A 219 6.34 19.27 -12.31
CA PRO A 219 6.67 18.44 -11.16
C PRO A 219 5.76 17.21 -11.13
N GLU A 220 6.37 16.02 -11.15
CA GLU A 220 5.68 14.73 -11.07
C GLU A 220 5.79 14.16 -9.66
N LYS A 221 4.70 13.55 -9.20
CA LYS A 221 4.66 12.91 -7.87
C LYS A 221 5.23 11.48 -7.92
N ASP A 222 5.03 10.78 -9.04
CA ASP A 222 5.51 9.41 -9.25
C ASP A 222 6.99 9.41 -9.68
N ILE A 223 7.87 9.44 -8.68
CA ILE A 223 9.32 9.47 -8.90
C ILE A 223 9.81 8.11 -9.41
N LEU A 224 9.21 7.00 -8.94
CA LEU A 224 9.59 5.66 -9.39
C LEU A 224 9.36 5.50 -10.89
N LEU A 225 8.15 5.84 -11.37
CA LEU A 225 7.83 5.76 -12.81
C LEU A 225 8.70 6.71 -13.63
N PHE A 226 8.95 7.92 -13.12
CA PHE A 226 9.81 8.88 -13.81
C PHE A 226 11.24 8.33 -13.99
N ILE A 227 11.83 7.74 -12.95
CA ILE A 227 13.17 7.15 -13.02
C ILE A 227 13.17 5.94 -13.95
N GLU A 228 12.14 5.09 -13.86
CA GLU A 228 11.96 3.90 -14.69
C GLU A 228 11.90 4.24 -16.19
N GLU A 229 11.14 5.26 -16.59
CA GLU A 229 10.98 5.64 -18.00
C GLU A 229 12.16 6.46 -18.55
N TYR A 230 12.70 7.38 -17.75
CA TYR A 230 13.64 8.39 -18.26
C TYR A 230 15.10 8.17 -17.89
N SER A 231 15.42 7.25 -16.98
CA SER A 231 16.82 6.97 -16.67
C SER A 231 17.54 6.39 -17.89
N ARG A 232 18.77 6.86 -18.12
CA ARG A 232 19.66 6.36 -19.19
C ARG A 232 20.70 5.37 -18.68
N GLU A 233 20.84 5.28 -17.37
CA GLU A 233 21.91 4.52 -16.70
C GLU A 233 21.40 3.20 -16.12
N LEU A 234 20.08 3.05 -15.96
CA LEU A 234 19.50 1.84 -15.38
C LEU A 234 19.49 0.69 -16.38
N GLU A 235 19.98 -0.45 -15.90
CA GLU A 235 19.89 -1.75 -16.56
C GLU A 235 18.47 -2.33 -16.46
N ASP A 236 18.17 -3.32 -17.31
CA ASP A 236 16.82 -3.90 -17.41
C ASP A 236 16.34 -4.52 -16.09
N TRP A 237 17.23 -5.18 -15.33
CA TRP A 237 16.88 -5.76 -14.03
C TRP A 237 16.60 -4.71 -12.96
N GLN A 238 17.28 -3.56 -13.02
CA GLN A 238 17.06 -2.44 -12.10
C GLN A 238 15.71 -1.77 -12.38
N ARG A 239 15.33 -1.67 -13.66
CA ARG A 239 13.99 -1.21 -14.06
C ARG A 239 12.91 -2.16 -13.58
N ASP A 240 13.11 -3.48 -13.75
CA ASP A 240 12.14 -4.46 -13.25
C ASP A 240 11.94 -4.36 -11.74
N ILE A 241 13.01 -4.13 -10.96
CA ILE A 241 12.89 -3.87 -9.51
C ILE A 241 12.06 -2.62 -9.22
N LEU A 242 12.27 -1.52 -9.94
CA LEU A 242 11.45 -0.31 -9.79
C LEU A 242 9.98 -0.59 -10.09
N THR A 243 9.69 -1.31 -11.18
CA THR A 243 8.33 -1.71 -11.54
C THR A 243 7.69 -2.53 -10.41
N MET A 244 8.40 -3.54 -9.90
CA MET A 244 7.93 -4.40 -8.80
C MET A 244 7.63 -3.59 -7.53
N MET A 245 8.54 -2.71 -7.11
CA MET A 245 8.35 -1.89 -5.90
C MET A 245 7.23 -0.87 -6.07
N ARG A 246 7.06 -0.32 -7.27
CA ARG A 246 5.95 0.58 -7.61
C ARG A 246 4.60 -0.13 -7.54
N GLU A 247 4.48 -1.33 -8.11
CA GLU A 247 3.25 -2.14 -8.03
C GLU A 247 2.88 -2.48 -6.58
N GLU A 248 3.88 -2.83 -5.78
CA GLU A 248 3.71 -3.10 -4.36
C GLU A 248 3.19 -1.87 -3.60
N MET A 249 3.80 -0.70 -3.84
CA MET A 249 3.38 0.54 -3.17
C MET A 249 1.99 1.00 -3.62
N LEU A 250 1.60 0.76 -4.87
CA LEU A 250 0.24 1.04 -5.35
C LEU A 250 -0.82 0.19 -4.61
N TYR A 251 -0.46 -1.00 -4.14
CA TYR A 251 -1.34 -1.82 -3.30
C TYR A 251 -1.45 -1.28 -1.86
N PHE A 252 -0.34 -0.84 -1.27
CA PHE A 252 -0.33 -0.33 0.11
C PHE A 252 -0.86 1.10 0.25
N TRP A 253 -0.74 1.92 -0.80
CA TRP A 253 -1.10 3.34 -0.70
C TRP A 253 -2.55 3.61 -0.29
N PRO A 254 -3.57 2.95 -0.88
CA PRO A 254 -4.95 3.11 -0.44
C PRO A 254 -5.15 2.80 1.05
N GLN A 255 -4.41 1.82 1.59
CA GLN A 255 -4.47 1.46 3.01
C GLN A 255 -3.88 2.57 3.89
N LEU A 256 -2.76 3.17 3.45
CA LEU A 256 -2.15 4.30 4.15
C LEU A 256 -3.04 5.55 4.10
N GLU A 257 -3.59 5.88 2.93
CA GLU A 257 -4.45 7.06 2.72
C GLU A 257 -5.76 6.95 3.50
N THR A 258 -6.41 5.79 3.48
CA THR A 258 -7.74 5.59 4.07
C THR A 258 -7.73 5.05 5.49
N LYS A 259 -6.54 4.89 6.11
CA LYS A 259 -6.35 4.24 7.41
C LYS A 259 -7.37 4.71 8.46
N ILE A 260 -7.46 6.02 8.71
CA ILE A 260 -8.36 6.57 9.73
C ILE A 260 -9.83 6.22 9.46
N MET A 261 -10.25 6.26 8.20
CA MET A 261 -11.62 5.94 7.82
C MET A 261 -11.91 4.44 7.93
N ASN A 262 -10.93 3.61 7.55
CA ASN A 262 -11.01 2.16 7.67
C ASN A 262 -11.14 1.72 9.14
N GLU A 263 -10.25 2.21 10.01
CA GLU A 263 -10.32 1.95 11.45
C GLU A 263 -11.65 2.46 12.03
N GLY A 264 -12.08 3.68 11.67
CA GLY A 264 -13.36 4.22 12.13
C GLY A 264 -14.58 3.41 11.70
N TRP A 265 -14.59 2.89 10.47
CA TRP A 265 -15.66 2.02 9.96
C TRP A 265 -15.70 0.70 10.72
N ALA A 266 -14.54 0.09 10.93
CA ALA A 266 -14.44 -1.15 11.67
C ALA A 266 -14.78 -0.98 13.17
N SER A 267 -14.35 0.13 13.77
CA SER A 267 -14.72 0.52 15.14
C SER A 267 -16.21 0.82 15.32
N TYR A 268 -16.90 1.28 14.29
CA TYR A 268 -18.35 1.46 14.34
C TYR A 268 -19.08 0.10 14.27
N TRP A 269 -18.69 -0.75 13.32
CA TRP A 269 -19.39 -2.00 13.06
C TRP A 269 -19.11 -3.07 14.09
N HIS A 270 -17.88 -3.21 14.58
CA HIS A 270 -17.60 -4.22 15.61
C HIS A 270 -18.40 -3.94 16.89
N GLN A 271 -18.64 -2.67 17.25
CA GLN A 271 -19.46 -2.29 18.40
C GLN A 271 -20.92 -2.62 18.16
N ARG A 272 -21.43 -2.38 16.95
CA ARG A 272 -22.80 -2.74 16.57
C ARG A 272 -23.02 -4.24 16.57
N ILE A 273 -22.11 -4.99 15.95
CA ILE A 273 -22.22 -6.45 15.84
C ILE A 273 -22.14 -7.09 17.22
N ILE A 274 -21.16 -6.71 18.03
CA ILE A 274 -20.97 -7.29 19.37
C ILE A 274 -22.15 -6.98 20.30
N ARG A 275 -22.80 -5.82 20.14
CA ARG A 275 -24.01 -5.47 20.92
C ARG A 275 -25.23 -6.33 20.59
N GLU A 276 -25.27 -6.94 19.41
CA GLU A 276 -26.35 -7.82 18.99
C GLU A 276 -26.11 -9.28 19.43
N LEU A 277 -24.88 -9.60 19.86
CA LEU A 277 -24.55 -10.92 20.40
C LEU A 277 -25.07 -11.08 21.83
N ASP A 278 -25.47 -12.30 22.20
CA ASP A 278 -25.86 -12.64 23.57
C ASP A 278 -24.61 -12.83 24.44
N LEU A 279 -24.07 -11.73 24.95
CA LEU A 279 -22.90 -11.72 25.82
C LEU A 279 -23.30 -11.87 27.29
N THR A 280 -22.51 -12.64 28.03
CA THR A 280 -22.58 -12.64 29.49
C THR A 280 -22.12 -11.31 30.08
N SER A 281 -22.55 -10.99 31.31
CA SER A 281 -22.13 -9.75 32.00
C SER A 281 -20.62 -9.60 32.10
N ASP A 282 -19.90 -10.71 32.31
CA ASP A 282 -18.44 -10.71 32.41
C ASP A 282 -17.78 -10.43 31.05
N GLU A 283 -18.25 -11.07 29.97
CA GLU A 283 -17.80 -10.80 28.60
C GLU A 283 -18.07 -9.35 28.19
N ALA A 284 -19.22 -8.79 28.56
CA ALA A 284 -19.56 -7.40 28.27
C ALA A 284 -18.60 -6.40 28.95
N VAL A 285 -18.20 -6.68 30.19
CA VAL A 285 -17.21 -5.86 30.92
C VAL A 285 -15.81 -6.01 30.31
N GLU A 286 -15.41 -7.24 29.95
CA GLU A 286 -14.12 -7.48 29.28
C GLU A 286 -14.07 -6.77 27.93
N PHE A 287 -15.13 -6.88 27.13
CA PHE A 287 -15.30 -6.16 25.87
C PHE A 287 -15.18 -4.65 26.07
N ALA A 288 -15.89 -4.07 27.05
CA ALA A 288 -15.84 -2.63 27.29
C ALA A 288 -14.42 -2.15 27.66
N LYS A 289 -13.67 -2.93 28.45
CA LYS A 289 -12.27 -2.64 28.79
C LYS A 289 -11.36 -2.74 27.56
N LEU A 290 -11.54 -3.76 26.73
CA LEU A 290 -10.77 -3.95 25.50
C LEU A 290 -11.02 -2.81 24.51
N ASN A 291 -12.28 -2.51 24.26
CA ASN A 291 -12.68 -1.45 23.34
C ASN A 291 -12.12 -0.08 23.79
N ALA A 292 -12.13 0.23 25.08
CA ALA A 292 -11.55 1.47 25.61
C ALA A 292 -10.01 1.52 25.60
N GLY A 293 -9.34 0.37 25.46
CA GLY A 293 -7.88 0.28 25.34
C GLY A 293 -7.39 0.34 23.90
N VAL A 294 -8.27 0.07 22.94
CA VAL A 294 -7.98 0.01 21.50
C VAL A 294 -8.47 1.26 20.77
N VAL A 295 -9.63 1.81 21.17
CA VAL A 295 -10.29 2.99 20.57
C VAL A 295 -10.06 4.25 21.38
#